data_AF-A0A7V0MKR4-F1
#
_entry.id   AF-A0A7V0MKR4-F1
#
_cell.length_a   1.000
_cell.length_b   1.000
_cell.length_c   1.000
_cell.angle_alpha   90.00
_cell.angle_beta   90.00
_cell.angle_gamma   90.00
#
_symmetry.space_group_name_H-M   'P 1'
#
loop_
_entity.id
_entity.type
_entity.pdbx_description
1 polymer ?
#
loop_
_entity_poly.entity_id
_entity_poly.type
_entity_poly.pdbx_seq_one_letter_code
_entity_poly.pdbx_strand_id
1 'polypeptide(L)'
;MRFEQTNRQCGFTIIRAKEPLLLNALEGFAHGLPHLPPIPLCQAWYQGSRGFGGMYLTLVARKTFNIHRYPGFGERIMSPLSPNYFRIKDLSETFFSKLQEKDFETSCQELKRLYEHTQRVLQNYADCIVKEFRIKIENGSVLLFRGLRQEYAQKVAFLREKAVRQHKDRFVVQTDTLSSYSSTPGYTDGAGILIKRMVPLRDVLIWSEAVALSAYKEDLHSPEEEWIVLNRHPRGELELRVEEVQVGGYDGNRLVNDMAKNYYIWEKRYENNYVPFEKMTVYTVKNGPIVSLCKKIEMLLKKLKGK
;
A
#
# COMPACT_ATOMS: atom_id res chain seq x y z
N MET A 1 -16.70 0.97 24.92
CA MET A 1 -15.82 0.13 25.75
C MET A 1 -14.38 0.51 25.40
N ARG A 2 -13.53 0.93 26.36
CA ARG A 2 -12.13 1.26 26.07
C ARG A 2 -11.38 -0.06 25.83
N PHE A 3 -10.92 -0.29 24.61
CA PHE A 3 -10.01 -1.38 24.31
C PHE A 3 -8.61 -0.98 24.78
N GLU A 4 -8.12 -1.62 25.83
CA GLU A 4 -6.76 -1.50 26.34
C GLU A 4 -6.27 -2.90 26.71
N GLN A 5 -5.24 -3.36 26.03
CA GLN A 5 -4.57 -4.64 26.29
C GLN A 5 -3.10 -4.36 26.60
N THR A 6 -2.45 -5.20 27.39
CA THR A 6 -1.00 -5.11 27.58
C THR A 6 -0.33 -6.08 26.63
N ASN A 7 0.66 -5.62 25.86
CA ASN A 7 1.51 -6.48 25.06
C ASN A 7 2.29 -7.41 26.00
N ARG A 8 2.13 -8.72 25.83
CA ARG A 8 2.67 -9.71 26.77
C ARG A 8 4.20 -9.81 26.75
N GLN A 9 4.83 -9.43 25.63
CA GLN A 9 6.27 -9.55 25.45
C GLN A 9 7.01 -8.31 26.00
N CYS A 10 6.49 -7.12 25.71
CA CYS A 10 7.16 -5.86 26.06
C CYS A 10 6.44 -4.97 27.07
N GLY A 11 5.25 -5.36 27.54
CA GLY A 11 4.55 -4.66 28.62
C GLY A 11 3.94 -3.30 28.25
N PHE A 12 4.03 -2.86 26.99
CA PHE A 12 3.38 -1.63 26.55
C PHE A 12 1.89 -1.85 26.31
N THR A 13 1.10 -0.78 26.47
CA THR A 13 -0.34 -0.82 26.16
C THR A 13 -0.55 -0.89 24.65
N ILE A 14 -1.44 -1.78 24.21
CA ILE A 14 -2.01 -1.86 22.87
C ILE A 14 -3.33 -1.10 22.88
N ILE A 15 -3.49 -0.18 21.94
CA ILE A 15 -4.73 0.58 21.78
C ILE A 15 -5.46 0.19 20.50
N ARG A 16 -6.72 0.60 20.39
CA ARG A 16 -7.53 0.48 19.16
C ARG A 16 -8.11 1.82 18.75
N ALA A 17 -8.47 1.96 17.48
CA ALA A 17 -9.33 3.05 17.04
C ALA A 17 -10.67 3.04 17.80
N LYS A 18 -11.12 4.22 18.21
CA LYS A 18 -12.39 4.46 18.91
C LYS A 18 -13.40 5.15 18.01
N GLU A 19 -12.93 5.91 17.03
CA GLU A 19 -13.77 6.61 16.08
C GLU A 19 -14.32 5.61 15.03
N PRO A 20 -15.65 5.50 14.86
CA PRO A 20 -16.26 4.44 14.06
C PRO A 20 -15.83 4.39 12.59
N LEU A 21 -15.61 5.53 11.92
CA LEU A 21 -15.17 5.55 10.52
C LEU A 21 -13.73 5.08 10.36
N LEU A 22 -12.83 5.53 11.24
CA LEU A 22 -11.45 5.09 11.23
C LEU A 22 -11.34 3.60 11.59
N LEU A 23 -12.16 3.14 12.54
CA LEU A 23 -12.27 1.73 12.89
C LEU A 23 -12.77 0.90 11.69
N ASN A 24 -13.76 1.38 10.94
CA ASN A 24 -14.20 0.75 9.69
C ASN A 24 -13.09 0.75 8.63
N ALA A 25 -12.41 1.87 8.44
CA ALA A 25 -11.39 2.01 7.40
C ALA A 25 -10.18 1.10 7.66
N LEU A 26 -9.77 0.97 8.92
CA LEU A 26 -8.68 0.10 9.34
C LEU A 26 -9.11 -1.37 9.35
N GLU A 27 -10.16 -1.70 10.10
CA GLU A 27 -10.49 -3.08 10.48
C GLU A 27 -11.78 -3.62 9.85
N GLY A 28 -12.65 -2.75 9.33
CA GLY A 28 -13.88 -3.12 8.63
C GLY A 28 -15.10 -3.36 9.52
N PHE A 29 -15.04 -2.98 10.80
CA PHE A 29 -16.24 -2.92 11.65
C PHE A 29 -17.26 -1.93 11.10
N ALA A 30 -18.55 -2.24 11.23
CA ALA A 30 -19.60 -1.30 10.82
C ALA A 30 -19.47 0.02 11.61
N HIS A 31 -19.46 1.16 10.91
CA HIS A 31 -19.34 2.48 11.54
C HIS A 31 -20.64 2.95 12.21
N GLY A 32 -21.81 2.39 11.84
CA GLY A 32 -23.10 2.68 12.48
C GLY A 32 -23.60 4.13 12.33
N LEU A 33 -23.00 4.91 11.43
CA LEU A 33 -23.41 6.29 11.17
C LEU A 33 -24.56 6.32 10.15
N PRO A 34 -25.78 6.73 10.54
CA PRO A 34 -26.98 6.56 9.72
C PRO A 34 -27.01 7.47 8.48
N HIS A 35 -26.28 8.59 8.51
CA HIS A 35 -26.19 9.51 7.37
C HIS A 35 -25.21 9.03 6.28
N LEU A 36 -24.38 8.03 6.57
CA LEU A 36 -23.39 7.49 5.64
C LEU A 36 -23.81 6.13 5.09
N PRO A 37 -23.50 5.82 3.82
CA PRO A 37 -23.74 4.48 3.29
C PRO A 37 -22.84 3.46 4.01
N PRO A 38 -23.31 2.22 4.20
CA PRO A 38 -22.49 1.18 4.83
C PRO A 38 -21.28 0.85 3.96
N ILE A 39 -20.12 0.71 4.59
CA ILE A 39 -18.88 0.28 3.93
C ILE A 39 -18.69 -1.22 4.17
N PRO A 40 -18.65 -2.06 3.13
CA PRO A 40 -18.44 -3.51 3.29
C PRO A 40 -17.08 -3.82 3.93
N LEU A 41 -17.03 -4.86 4.77
CA LEU A 41 -15.80 -5.37 5.41
C LEU A 41 -14.67 -5.61 4.39
N CYS A 42 -14.99 -6.17 3.22
CA CYS A 42 -14.03 -6.44 2.16
C CYS A 42 -13.38 -5.17 1.56
N GLN A 43 -13.84 -3.97 1.93
CA GLN A 43 -13.26 -2.69 1.51
C GLN A 43 -12.32 -2.08 2.56
N ALA A 44 -12.17 -2.68 3.74
CA ALA A 44 -11.23 -2.22 4.78
C ALA A 44 -9.76 -2.38 4.36
N TRP A 45 -8.86 -1.59 4.96
CA TRP A 45 -7.41 -1.68 4.75
C TRP A 45 -6.92 -3.09 5.02
N TYR A 46 -7.31 -3.63 6.18
CA TYR A 46 -6.86 -4.91 6.69
C TYR A 46 -7.14 -6.11 5.78
N GLN A 47 -8.26 -6.09 5.06
CA GLN A 47 -8.72 -7.21 4.24
C GLN A 47 -7.95 -7.33 2.89
N GLY A 48 -6.76 -6.72 2.79
CA GLY A 48 -5.87 -6.80 1.63
C GLY A 48 -6.37 -6.07 0.37
N SER A 49 -7.63 -5.63 0.36
CA SER A 49 -8.23 -4.99 -0.82
C SER A 49 -7.78 -3.54 -1.00
N ARG A 50 -7.22 -2.94 0.06
CA ARG A 50 -6.92 -1.51 0.19
C ARG A 50 -8.06 -0.61 -0.28
N GLY A 51 -9.31 -1.10 -0.37
CA GLY A 51 -10.40 -0.54 -1.15
C GLY A 51 -10.89 0.83 -0.71
N PHE A 52 -12.16 0.97 -0.39
CA PHE A 52 -12.68 2.24 0.13
C PHE A 52 -11.95 2.69 1.40
N GLY A 53 -11.68 1.76 2.34
CA GLY A 53 -10.97 2.05 3.58
C GLY A 53 -9.57 2.59 3.36
N GLY A 54 -8.84 2.10 2.36
CA GLY A 54 -7.53 2.64 2.01
C GLY A 54 -7.58 4.03 1.38
N MET A 55 -8.61 4.31 0.59
CA MET A 55 -8.86 5.67 0.08
C MET A 55 -9.17 6.64 1.23
N TYR A 56 -10.12 6.29 2.10
CA TYR A 56 -10.51 7.13 3.23
C TYR A 56 -9.34 7.38 4.19
N LEU A 57 -8.62 6.32 4.59
CA LEU A 57 -7.45 6.43 5.46
C LEU A 57 -6.37 7.32 4.86
N THR A 58 -6.17 7.25 3.53
CA THR A 58 -5.21 8.12 2.84
C THR A 58 -5.61 9.59 2.93
N LEU A 59 -6.91 9.92 2.75
CA LEU A 59 -7.38 11.31 2.89
C LEU A 59 -7.20 11.82 4.33
N VAL A 60 -7.55 11.01 5.32
CA VAL A 60 -7.36 11.33 6.75
C VAL A 60 -5.87 11.54 7.05
N ALA A 61 -4.99 10.65 6.59
CA ALA A 61 -3.54 10.78 6.76
C ALA A 61 -2.99 12.05 6.11
N ARG A 62 -3.42 12.36 4.88
CA ARG A 62 -2.98 13.57 4.17
C ARG A 62 -3.36 14.84 4.92
N LYS A 63 -4.59 14.92 5.42
CA LYS A 63 -5.03 16.07 6.23
C LYS A 63 -4.25 16.13 7.55
N THR A 64 -4.17 15.02 8.28
CA THR A 64 -3.54 14.94 9.61
C THR A 64 -2.06 15.33 9.58
N PHE A 65 -1.34 14.92 8.55
CA PHE A 65 0.10 15.09 8.45
C PHE A 65 0.53 16.14 7.41
N ASN A 66 -0.43 16.95 6.93
CA ASN A 66 -0.21 18.03 5.96
C ASN A 66 0.52 17.56 4.69
N ILE A 67 0.11 16.41 4.12
CA ILE A 67 0.72 15.81 2.93
C ILE A 67 -0.04 16.26 1.69
N HIS A 68 0.61 17.10 0.89
CA HIS A 68 0.07 17.64 -0.36
C HIS A 68 0.74 17.00 -1.57
N ARG A 69 -0.04 16.32 -2.40
CA ARG A 69 0.43 15.78 -3.68
C ARG A 69 0.27 16.83 -4.78
N TYR A 70 1.25 16.91 -5.67
CA TYR A 70 1.10 17.74 -6.87
C TYR A 70 0.03 17.18 -7.82
N PRO A 71 -0.60 18.03 -8.64
CA PRO A 71 -1.50 17.58 -9.70
C PRO A 71 -0.83 16.51 -10.56
N GLY A 72 -1.54 15.40 -10.82
CA GLY A 72 -1.02 14.27 -11.59
C GLY A 72 -0.22 13.23 -10.78
N PHE A 73 0.10 13.50 -9.50
CA PHE A 73 0.80 12.59 -8.59
C PHE A 73 -0.12 12.05 -7.49
N GLY A 74 -1.39 11.84 -7.84
CA GLY A 74 -2.41 11.31 -6.95
C GLY A 74 -2.22 9.83 -6.62
N GLU A 75 -3.03 9.35 -5.68
CA GLU A 75 -3.01 7.96 -5.23
C GLU A 75 -3.46 7.01 -6.33
N ARG A 76 -2.78 5.86 -6.49
CA ARG A 76 -3.14 4.89 -7.52
C ARG A 76 -4.55 4.35 -7.34
N ILE A 77 -5.02 4.22 -6.09
CA ILE A 77 -6.39 3.79 -5.81
C ILE A 77 -7.45 4.80 -6.24
N MET A 78 -7.09 6.08 -6.30
CA MET A 78 -7.96 7.16 -6.75
C MET A 78 -7.86 7.38 -8.27
N SER A 79 -7.01 6.63 -8.96
CA SER A 79 -6.84 6.76 -10.40
C SER A 79 -8.03 6.14 -11.16
N PRO A 80 -8.62 6.84 -12.13
CA PRO A 80 -9.64 6.28 -13.02
C PRO A 80 -9.18 5.04 -13.81
N LEU A 81 -7.87 4.81 -13.89
CA LEU A 81 -7.29 3.64 -14.56
C LEU A 81 -7.17 2.42 -13.63
N SER A 82 -7.44 2.59 -12.33
CA SER A 82 -7.37 1.51 -11.35
C SER A 82 -8.63 0.64 -11.41
N PRO A 83 -8.51 -0.69 -11.54
CA PRO A 83 -9.66 -1.59 -11.42
C PRO A 83 -10.41 -1.43 -10.08
N ASN A 84 -9.69 -1.07 -9.02
CA ASN A 84 -10.29 -0.81 -7.72
C ASN A 84 -11.14 0.46 -7.71
N TYR A 85 -10.80 1.47 -8.51
CA TYR A 85 -11.55 2.72 -8.59
C TYR A 85 -12.98 2.46 -9.07
N PHE A 86 -13.16 1.72 -10.17
CA PHE A 86 -14.50 1.39 -10.67
C PHE A 86 -15.33 0.58 -9.67
N ARG A 87 -14.69 -0.31 -8.91
CA ARG A 87 -15.37 -1.11 -7.88
C ARG A 87 -15.92 -0.26 -6.73
N ILE A 88 -15.24 0.84 -6.39
CA ILE A 88 -15.57 1.67 -5.24
C ILE A 88 -16.14 3.04 -5.63
N LYS A 89 -16.26 3.35 -6.92
CA LYS A 89 -16.63 4.68 -7.42
C LYS A 89 -17.96 5.14 -6.85
N ASP A 90 -19.03 4.37 -7.08
CA ASP A 90 -20.39 4.75 -6.66
C ASP A 90 -20.50 4.86 -5.13
N LEU A 91 -19.83 3.94 -4.41
CA LEU A 91 -19.72 3.98 -2.96
C LEU A 91 -18.98 5.26 -2.52
N SER A 92 -17.88 5.61 -3.18
CA SER A 92 -17.06 6.78 -2.84
C SER A 92 -17.82 8.08 -3.08
N GLU A 93 -18.46 8.23 -4.24
CA GLU A 93 -19.26 9.41 -4.57
C GLU A 93 -20.43 9.60 -3.59
N THR A 94 -21.14 8.51 -3.27
CA THR A 94 -22.26 8.55 -2.31
C THR A 94 -21.78 8.82 -0.88
N PHE A 95 -20.64 8.25 -0.49
CA PHE A 95 -20.08 8.44 0.84
C PHE A 95 -19.59 9.88 1.03
N PHE A 96 -18.73 10.38 0.13
CA PHE A 96 -18.13 11.70 0.29
C PHE A 96 -19.12 12.86 0.12
N SER A 97 -20.22 12.67 -0.62
CA SER A 97 -21.30 13.67 -0.69
C SER A 97 -22.09 13.81 0.62
N LYS A 98 -22.04 12.81 1.49
CA LYS A 98 -22.73 12.79 2.79
C LYS A 98 -21.79 12.91 3.99
N LEU A 99 -20.48 12.86 3.76
CA LEU A 99 -19.47 12.96 4.80
C LEU A 99 -19.51 14.36 5.41
N GLN A 100 -19.77 14.42 6.71
CA GLN A 100 -19.74 15.67 7.46
C GLN A 100 -18.31 16.00 7.85
N GLU A 101 -17.98 17.29 7.85
CA GLU A 101 -16.65 17.78 8.24
C GLU A 101 -16.26 17.30 9.64
N LYS A 102 -17.18 17.38 10.60
CA LYS A 102 -17.03 16.86 11.97
C LYS A 102 -16.54 15.41 12.01
N ASP A 103 -17.09 14.54 11.17
CA ASP A 103 -16.75 13.11 11.21
C ASP A 103 -15.31 12.93 10.72
N PHE A 104 -14.97 13.61 9.62
CA PHE A 104 -13.63 13.61 9.06
C PHE A 104 -12.57 14.20 10.01
N GLU A 105 -12.88 15.29 10.70
CA GLU A 105 -11.98 15.88 11.71
C GLU A 105 -11.78 14.95 12.89
N THR A 106 -12.83 14.27 13.35
CA THR A 106 -12.74 13.29 14.44
C THR A 106 -11.83 12.12 14.04
N SER A 107 -11.94 11.63 12.79
CA SER A 107 -11.02 10.60 12.28
C SER A 107 -9.57 11.11 12.19
N CYS A 108 -9.34 12.39 11.85
CA CYS A 108 -8.00 12.97 11.84
C CYS A 108 -7.39 13.04 13.24
N GLN A 109 -8.16 13.49 14.24
CA GLN A 109 -7.73 13.53 15.64
C GLN A 109 -7.42 12.11 16.15
N GLU A 110 -8.26 11.14 15.81
CA GLU A 110 -8.07 9.77 16.21
C GLU A 110 -6.83 9.14 15.54
N LEU A 111 -6.61 9.39 14.25
CA LEU A 111 -5.42 8.90 13.57
C LEU A 111 -4.15 9.50 14.16
N LYS A 112 -4.17 10.79 14.52
CA LYS A 112 -3.07 11.45 15.24
C LYS A 112 -2.79 10.77 16.58
N ARG A 113 -3.83 10.42 17.35
CA ARG A 113 -3.69 9.69 18.61
C ARG A 113 -3.04 8.32 18.42
N LEU A 114 -3.44 7.57 17.38
CA LEU A 114 -2.84 6.27 17.05
C LEU A 114 -1.35 6.41 16.67
N TYR A 115 -1.02 7.43 15.88
CA TYR A 115 0.35 7.75 15.51
C TYR A 115 1.20 8.11 16.73
N GLU A 116 0.76 9.06 17.56
CA GLU A 116 1.50 9.48 18.76
C GLU A 116 1.75 8.33 19.72
N HIS A 117 0.78 7.43 19.86
CA HIS A 117 0.95 6.21 20.62
C HIS A 117 2.00 5.28 19.99
N THR A 118 1.91 5.03 18.68
CA THR A 118 2.88 4.21 17.94
C THR A 118 4.30 4.76 18.11
N GLN A 119 4.48 6.08 17.96
CA GLN A 119 5.77 6.72 18.15
C GLN A 119 6.31 6.57 19.58
N ARG A 120 5.45 6.73 20.59
CA ARG A 120 5.82 6.51 21.99
C ARG A 120 6.25 5.08 22.26
N VAL A 121 5.55 4.08 21.70
CA VAL A 121 5.91 2.67 21.83
C VAL A 121 7.27 2.40 21.20
N LEU A 122 7.49 2.85 19.95
CA LEU A 122 8.75 2.67 19.24
C LEU A 122 9.94 3.35 19.93
N GLN A 123 9.71 4.49 20.61
CA GLN A 123 10.76 5.21 21.34
C GLN A 123 11.08 4.59 22.70
N ASN A 124 10.05 4.26 23.49
CA ASN A 124 10.24 3.86 24.89
C ASN A 124 10.53 2.37 25.06
N TYR A 125 10.20 1.55 24.06
CA TYR A 125 10.33 0.10 24.12
C TYR A 125 11.27 -0.45 23.05
N ALA A 126 12.10 0.39 22.41
CA ALA A 126 12.98 0.00 21.30
C ALA A 126 13.81 -1.25 21.59
N ASP A 127 14.48 -1.30 22.75
CA ASP A 127 15.34 -2.43 23.13
C ASP A 127 14.55 -3.74 23.25
N CYS A 128 13.36 -3.67 23.86
CA CYS A 128 12.48 -4.83 23.97
C CYS A 128 11.96 -5.24 22.59
N ILE A 129 11.56 -4.27 21.76
CA ILE A 129 11.06 -4.51 20.42
C ILE A 129 12.10 -5.24 19.57
N VAL A 130 13.35 -4.77 19.61
CA VAL A 130 14.48 -5.39 18.90
C VAL A 130 14.70 -6.83 19.36
N LYS A 131 14.65 -7.07 20.67
CA LYS A 131 14.89 -8.39 21.25
C LYS A 131 13.76 -9.39 20.99
N GLU A 132 12.53 -9.03 21.35
CA GLU A 132 11.40 -9.97 21.38
C GLU A 132 10.78 -10.19 20.00
N PHE A 133 10.73 -9.16 19.15
CA PHE A 133 10.17 -9.25 17.80
C PHE A 133 11.23 -9.45 16.72
N ARG A 134 12.53 -9.51 17.10
CA ARG A 134 13.67 -9.68 16.18
C ARG A 134 13.70 -8.61 15.07
N ILE A 135 13.21 -7.42 15.39
CA ILE A 135 13.18 -6.28 14.46
C ILE A 135 14.52 -5.56 14.53
N LYS A 136 15.05 -5.16 13.38
CA LYS A 136 16.27 -4.37 13.31
C LYS A 136 15.92 -2.86 13.34
N ILE A 137 16.33 -2.16 14.40
CA ILE A 137 16.23 -0.70 14.52
C ILE A 137 17.64 -0.11 14.62
N GLU A 138 17.99 0.81 13.73
CA GLU A 138 19.29 1.49 13.69
C GLU A 138 19.09 2.97 13.34
N ASN A 139 19.78 3.88 14.05
CA ASN A 139 19.81 5.31 13.77
C ASN A 139 18.41 5.94 13.58
N GLY A 140 17.46 5.59 14.46
CA GLY A 140 16.09 6.11 14.40
C GLY A 140 15.28 5.61 13.19
N SER A 141 15.69 4.50 12.59
CA SER A 141 15.01 3.85 11.47
C SER A 141 14.82 2.36 11.74
N VAL A 142 13.78 1.76 11.15
CA VAL A 142 13.45 0.34 11.25
C VAL A 142 13.60 -0.34 9.90
N LEU A 143 14.22 -1.52 9.88
CA LEU A 143 14.35 -2.34 8.68
C LEU A 143 13.00 -2.98 8.37
N LEU A 144 12.44 -2.64 7.20
CA LEU A 144 11.16 -3.15 6.76
C LEU A 144 11.23 -3.73 5.35
N PHE A 145 10.30 -4.64 5.08
CA PHE A 145 10.16 -5.42 3.87
C PHE A 145 8.82 -5.16 3.22
N ARG A 146 8.77 -5.14 1.89
CA ARG A 146 7.52 -5.01 1.14
C ARG A 146 7.54 -5.86 -0.12
N GLY A 147 6.72 -6.89 -0.13
CA GLY A 147 6.41 -7.66 -1.34
C GLY A 147 5.64 -6.81 -2.33
N LEU A 148 6.04 -6.85 -3.61
CA LEU A 148 5.34 -6.16 -4.68
C LEU A 148 4.58 -7.15 -5.55
N ARG A 149 3.44 -6.71 -6.09
CA ARG A 149 2.61 -7.55 -6.97
C ARG A 149 2.39 -6.90 -8.34
N GLN A 150 2.07 -7.74 -9.32
CA GLN A 150 1.55 -7.36 -10.65
C GLN A 150 2.43 -6.32 -11.39
N GLU A 151 1.81 -5.40 -12.13
CA GLU A 151 2.47 -4.38 -12.96
C GLU A 151 3.40 -3.47 -12.16
N TYR A 152 3.11 -3.24 -10.89
CA TYR A 152 3.97 -2.44 -10.04
C TYR A 152 5.29 -3.13 -9.74
N ALA A 153 5.26 -4.44 -9.46
CA ALA A 153 6.48 -5.24 -9.34
C ALA A 153 7.32 -5.20 -10.62
N GLN A 154 6.67 -5.33 -11.79
CA GLN A 154 7.33 -5.23 -13.10
C GLN A 154 8.01 -3.88 -13.31
N LYS A 155 7.33 -2.77 -12.97
CA LYS A 155 7.87 -1.41 -13.06
C LYS A 155 9.11 -1.24 -12.18
N VAL A 156 9.04 -1.68 -10.92
CA VAL A 156 10.16 -1.54 -9.98
C VAL A 156 11.36 -2.38 -10.43
N ALA A 157 11.13 -3.63 -10.85
CA ALA A 157 12.18 -4.50 -11.39
C ALA A 157 12.84 -3.88 -12.63
N PHE A 158 12.05 -3.35 -13.58
CA PHE A 158 12.61 -2.68 -14.76
C PHE A 158 13.47 -1.47 -14.39
N LEU A 159 13.00 -0.60 -13.50
CA LEU A 159 13.74 0.59 -13.09
C LEU A 159 15.04 0.24 -12.37
N ARG A 160 15.05 -0.84 -11.58
CA ARG A 160 16.27 -1.42 -11.01
C ARG A 160 17.24 -1.87 -12.10
N GLU A 161 16.80 -2.68 -13.05
CA GLU A 161 17.65 -3.17 -14.15
C GLU A 161 18.20 -2.04 -15.02
N LYS A 162 17.37 -1.01 -15.27
CA LYS A 162 17.78 0.21 -15.96
C LYS A 162 18.86 0.95 -15.19
N ALA A 163 18.72 1.11 -13.86
CA ALA A 163 19.74 1.73 -13.03
C ALA A 163 21.07 0.96 -13.08
N VAL A 164 21.02 -0.38 -12.98
CA VAL A 164 22.20 -1.25 -13.11
C VAL A 164 22.91 -1.04 -14.45
N ARG A 165 22.16 -1.06 -15.57
CA ARG A 165 22.73 -0.84 -16.91
C ARG A 165 23.29 0.56 -17.10
N GLN A 166 22.74 1.55 -16.40
CA GLN A 166 23.21 2.93 -16.43
C GLN A 166 24.32 3.22 -15.40
N HIS A 167 24.83 2.19 -14.71
CA HIS A 167 25.83 2.32 -13.65
C HIS A 167 25.40 3.28 -12.52
N LYS A 168 24.09 3.31 -12.22
CA LYS A 168 23.52 4.05 -11.09
C LYS A 168 23.26 3.09 -9.93
N ASP A 169 23.59 3.53 -8.72
CA ASP A 169 23.29 2.83 -7.47
C ASP A 169 21.84 3.07 -7.00
N ARG A 170 21.15 4.06 -7.57
CA ARG A 170 19.81 4.50 -7.15
C ARG A 170 18.86 4.75 -8.30
N PHE A 171 17.57 4.63 -7.99
CA PHE A 171 16.46 5.00 -8.87
C PHE A 171 15.24 5.43 -8.06
N VAL A 172 14.30 6.08 -8.74
CA VAL A 172 13.10 6.62 -8.13
C VAL A 172 11.87 5.85 -8.61
N VAL A 173 10.99 5.51 -7.68
CA VAL A 173 9.68 4.92 -7.98
C VAL A 173 8.58 5.77 -7.37
N GLN A 174 7.42 5.83 -8.02
CA GLN A 174 6.23 6.46 -7.44
C GLN A 174 5.49 5.49 -6.53
N THR A 175 4.99 5.97 -5.41
CA THR A 175 4.28 5.25 -4.36
C THR A 175 3.12 6.08 -3.83
N ASP A 176 2.17 5.39 -3.21
CA ASP A 176 1.02 5.99 -2.54
C ASP A 176 1.43 6.66 -1.22
N THR A 177 0.55 7.50 -0.66
CA THR A 177 0.79 8.15 0.65
C THR A 177 0.93 7.13 1.75
N LEU A 178 0.19 6.03 1.67
CA LEU A 178 0.23 4.94 2.62
C LEU A 178 0.72 3.67 1.95
N SER A 179 1.64 2.99 2.61
CA SER A 179 2.16 1.71 2.16
C SER A 179 2.31 0.75 3.33
N SER A 180 1.77 -0.45 3.17
CA SER A 180 2.03 -1.60 4.03
C SER A 180 3.45 -2.15 3.80
N TYR A 181 4.09 -2.50 4.90
CA TYR A 181 5.37 -3.21 5.02
C TYR A 181 5.26 -4.28 6.12
N SER A 182 6.24 -5.19 6.17
CA SER A 182 6.42 -6.16 7.25
C SER A 182 7.85 -6.16 7.81
N SER A 183 8.01 -6.64 9.04
CA SER A 183 9.31 -6.86 9.68
C SER A 183 9.98 -8.15 9.26
N THR A 184 9.27 -9.09 8.62
CA THR A 184 9.89 -10.28 8.02
C THR A 184 9.89 -10.25 6.50
N PRO A 185 10.89 -10.91 5.88
CA PRO A 185 10.90 -11.11 4.44
C PRO A 185 9.85 -12.16 4.04
N GLY A 186 8.59 -11.74 3.89
CA GLY A 186 7.51 -12.56 3.37
C GLY A 186 7.33 -12.40 1.85
N TYR A 187 7.51 -13.49 1.09
CA TYR A 187 7.03 -13.63 -0.30
C TYR A 187 5.63 -14.24 -0.33
N THR A 188 4.73 -13.82 0.54
CA THR A 188 3.38 -14.38 0.58
C THR A 188 2.56 -13.78 -0.57
N ASP A 189 2.84 -14.21 -1.80
CA ASP A 189 1.96 -14.13 -2.97
C ASP A 189 2.16 -12.96 -3.97
N GLY A 190 3.39 -12.65 -4.40
CA GLY A 190 3.48 -11.96 -5.69
C GLY A 190 4.86 -11.64 -6.25
N ALA A 191 5.02 -11.96 -7.53
CA ALA A 191 6.01 -11.51 -8.51
C ALA A 191 7.50 -11.72 -8.21
N GLY A 192 7.88 -12.17 -7.02
CA GLY A 192 9.29 -12.39 -6.68
C GLY A 192 10.10 -11.10 -6.50
N ILE A 193 9.43 -9.96 -6.30
CA ILE A 193 10.08 -8.66 -6.09
C ILE A 193 9.81 -8.17 -4.67
N LEU A 194 10.89 -7.92 -3.93
CA LEU A 194 10.87 -7.50 -2.53
C LEU A 194 11.68 -6.22 -2.37
N ILE A 195 11.07 -5.20 -1.77
CA ILE A 195 11.82 -4.02 -1.28
C ILE A 195 12.24 -4.30 0.16
N LYS A 196 13.53 -4.13 0.46
CA LYS A 196 14.13 -4.18 1.79
C LYS A 196 14.79 -2.83 2.06
N ARG A 197 14.32 -2.07 3.04
CA ARG A 197 14.86 -0.72 3.31
C ARG A 197 14.78 -0.31 4.76
N MET A 198 15.64 0.63 5.14
CA MET A 198 15.49 1.36 6.41
C MET A 198 14.40 2.44 6.24
N VAL A 199 13.41 2.43 7.13
CA VAL A 199 12.32 3.41 7.18
C VAL A 199 12.47 4.24 8.44
N PRO A 200 12.52 5.59 8.36
CA PRO A 200 12.55 6.42 9.56
C PRO A 200 11.35 6.15 10.48
N LEU A 201 11.57 6.03 11.79
CA LEU A 201 10.48 5.73 12.74
C LEU A 201 9.35 6.77 12.67
N ARG A 202 9.69 8.05 12.43
CA ARG A 202 8.74 9.16 12.23
C ARG A 202 7.78 8.99 11.04
N ASP A 203 8.12 8.11 10.10
CA ASP A 203 7.30 7.80 8.94
C ASP A 203 6.44 6.54 9.15
N VAL A 204 6.59 5.83 10.29
CA VAL A 204 5.70 4.75 10.70
C VAL A 204 4.41 5.34 11.27
N LEU A 205 3.30 5.17 10.55
CA LEU A 205 1.98 5.62 10.98
C LEU A 205 1.41 4.74 12.08
N ILE A 206 1.35 3.44 11.79
CA ILE A 206 0.76 2.40 12.64
C ILE A 206 1.65 1.17 12.54
N TRP A 207 1.90 0.54 13.69
CA TRP A 207 2.46 -0.81 13.78
C TRP A 207 1.44 -1.71 14.47
N SER A 208 1.14 -2.86 13.86
CA SER A 208 0.07 -3.76 14.28
C SER A 208 0.23 -4.33 15.69
N GLU A 209 1.44 -4.37 16.24
CA GLU A 209 1.66 -4.78 17.64
C GLU A 209 1.32 -3.69 18.66
N ALA A 210 1.41 -2.42 18.27
CA ALA A 210 1.07 -1.27 19.12
C ALA A 210 -0.40 -0.84 18.98
N VAL A 211 -1.00 -1.08 17.82
CA VAL A 211 -2.39 -0.76 17.52
C VAL A 211 -3.09 -2.01 17.01
N ALA A 212 -4.14 -2.44 17.70
CA ALA A 212 -4.91 -3.61 17.30
C ALA A 212 -5.57 -3.38 15.92
N LEU A 213 -5.30 -4.29 14.99
CA LEU A 213 -5.85 -4.29 13.62
C LEU A 213 -6.53 -5.62 13.32
N SER A 214 -7.63 -5.98 14.00
CA SER A 214 -8.33 -7.25 13.78
C SER A 214 -9.85 -7.08 13.75
N ALA A 215 -10.50 -7.49 12.67
CA ALA A 215 -11.97 -7.52 12.62
C ALA A 215 -12.60 -8.51 13.65
N TYR A 216 -11.81 -9.42 14.23
CA TYR A 216 -12.29 -10.46 15.11
C TYR A 216 -12.12 -10.05 16.58
N LYS A 217 -13.21 -10.07 17.35
CA LYS A 217 -13.22 -9.72 18.77
C LYS A 217 -12.43 -10.71 19.65
N GLU A 218 -12.22 -11.94 19.16
CA GLU A 218 -11.68 -13.07 19.94
C GLU A 218 -10.24 -13.44 19.55
N ASP A 219 -9.83 -13.18 18.30
CA ASP A 219 -8.44 -13.27 17.86
C ASP A 219 -7.86 -11.87 17.64
N LEU A 220 -7.35 -11.29 18.74
CA LEU A 220 -6.60 -10.04 18.77
C LEU A 220 -5.11 -10.24 18.47
N HIS A 221 -4.76 -11.35 17.82
CA HIS A 221 -3.54 -11.40 17.04
C HIS A 221 -3.77 -10.47 15.86
N SER A 222 -3.26 -9.24 15.98
CA SER A 222 -2.89 -8.46 14.81
C SER A 222 -2.16 -9.42 13.86
N PRO A 223 -2.37 -9.34 12.54
CA PRO A 223 -1.57 -10.13 11.64
C PRO A 223 -0.16 -9.75 11.99
N GLU A 224 0.61 -10.77 12.28
CA GLU A 224 1.98 -10.60 12.66
C GLU A 224 2.57 -9.65 11.61
N GLU A 225 3.12 -8.52 12.09
CA GLU A 225 4.02 -7.68 11.31
C GLU A 225 3.43 -6.67 10.30
N GLU A 226 2.20 -6.16 10.39
CA GLU A 226 1.78 -5.06 9.51
C GLU A 226 2.33 -3.70 9.99
N TRP A 227 3.06 -3.01 9.11
CA TRP A 227 3.59 -1.66 9.30
C TRP A 227 3.02 -0.71 8.24
N ILE A 228 2.20 0.25 8.65
CA ILE A 228 1.69 1.29 7.75
C ILE A 228 2.69 2.45 7.75
N VAL A 229 3.27 2.73 6.60
CA VAL A 229 4.32 3.75 6.42
C VAL A 229 3.79 4.90 5.56
N LEU A 230 4.10 6.13 5.99
CA LEU A 230 3.81 7.39 5.30
C LEU A 230 4.86 7.69 4.24
N ASN A 231 4.41 8.11 3.05
CA ASN A 231 5.24 8.84 2.11
C ASN A 231 4.77 10.30 2.02
N ARG A 232 5.58 11.21 2.55
CA ARG A 232 5.32 12.65 2.59
C ARG A 232 5.75 13.41 1.33
N HIS A 233 6.43 12.77 0.37
CA HIS A 233 7.00 13.45 -0.79
C HIS A 233 5.91 14.04 -1.71
N PRO A 234 5.96 15.30 -2.17
CA PRO A 234 4.86 15.89 -2.96
C PRO A 234 4.58 15.19 -4.29
N ARG A 235 5.57 14.50 -4.86
CA ARG A 235 5.44 13.66 -6.06
C ARG A 235 5.17 12.17 -5.79
N GLY A 236 5.02 11.77 -4.52
CA GLY A 236 4.91 10.37 -4.12
C GLY A 236 6.17 9.55 -4.43
N GLU A 237 7.31 10.19 -4.57
CA GLU A 237 8.55 9.51 -4.93
C GLU A 237 9.15 8.78 -3.74
N LEU A 238 9.74 7.64 -4.05
CA LEU A 238 10.53 6.82 -3.16
C LEU A 238 11.84 6.54 -3.88
N GLU A 239 12.93 7.12 -3.38
CA GLU A 239 14.26 6.74 -3.82
C GLU A 239 14.61 5.38 -3.21
N LEU A 240 15.11 4.49 -4.06
CA LEU A 240 15.54 3.14 -3.73
C LEU A 240 16.96 2.94 -4.24
N ARG A 241 17.77 2.27 -3.44
CA ARG A 241 19.05 1.75 -3.91
C ARG A 241 18.84 0.43 -4.64
N VAL A 242 19.72 0.10 -5.57
CA VAL A 242 19.65 -1.13 -6.35
C VAL A 242 19.68 -2.38 -5.45
N GLU A 243 20.47 -2.35 -4.37
CA GLU A 243 20.60 -3.43 -3.39
C GLU A 243 19.38 -3.57 -2.47
N GLU A 244 18.56 -2.53 -2.35
CA GLU A 244 17.31 -2.57 -1.58
C GLU A 244 16.20 -3.33 -2.31
N VAL A 245 16.36 -3.58 -3.62
CA VAL A 245 15.39 -4.35 -4.41
C VAL A 245 15.94 -5.73 -4.69
N GLN A 246 15.35 -6.71 -4.01
CA GLN A 246 15.63 -8.11 -4.20
C GLN A 246 14.69 -8.69 -5.24
N VAL A 247 15.30 -9.31 -6.25
CA VAL A 247 14.60 -10.10 -7.26
C VAL A 247 14.91 -11.56 -6.99
N GLY A 248 13.87 -12.35 -6.75
CA GLY A 248 14.01 -13.75 -6.37
C GLY A 248 12.81 -14.58 -6.80
N GLY A 249 12.92 -15.89 -6.56
CA GLY A 249 11.89 -16.85 -6.99
C GLY A 249 11.81 -17.02 -8.51
N TYR A 250 10.97 -17.97 -8.94
CA TYR A 250 10.82 -18.34 -10.35
C TYR A 250 10.35 -17.17 -11.21
N ASP A 251 9.35 -16.43 -10.74
CA ASP A 251 8.74 -15.32 -11.50
C ASP A 251 9.67 -14.12 -11.61
N GLY A 252 10.37 -13.75 -10.53
CA GLY A 252 11.34 -12.65 -10.55
C GLY A 252 12.51 -12.93 -11.49
N ASN A 253 13.05 -14.15 -11.44
CA ASN A 253 14.14 -14.57 -12.32
C ASN A 253 13.70 -14.58 -13.80
N ARG A 254 12.49 -15.07 -14.09
CA ARG A 254 11.93 -15.00 -15.45
C ARG A 254 11.77 -13.58 -15.94
N LEU A 255 11.31 -12.69 -15.07
CA LEU A 255 11.12 -11.28 -15.39
C LEU A 255 12.44 -10.59 -15.74
N VAL A 256 13.50 -10.79 -14.96
CA VAL A 256 14.83 -10.22 -15.23
C VAL A 256 15.42 -10.81 -16.52
N ASN A 257 15.29 -12.12 -16.73
CA ASN A 257 15.75 -12.76 -17.96
C ASN A 257 15.00 -12.22 -19.21
N ASP A 258 13.70 -11.97 -19.09
CA ASP A 258 12.92 -11.35 -20.16
C ASP A 258 13.37 -9.90 -20.42
N MET A 259 13.55 -9.10 -19.37
CA MET A 259 14.09 -7.74 -19.48
C MET A 259 15.47 -7.73 -20.12
N ALA A 260 16.32 -8.72 -19.82
CA ALA A 260 17.64 -8.83 -20.42
C ALA A 260 17.57 -9.02 -21.94
N LYS A 261 16.68 -9.92 -22.40
CA LYS A 261 16.48 -10.27 -23.81
C LYS A 261 15.71 -9.22 -24.60
N ASN A 262 14.74 -8.58 -23.95
CA ASN A 262 13.75 -7.70 -24.58
C ASN A 262 13.85 -6.24 -24.08
N TYR A 263 15.03 -5.81 -23.65
CA TYR A 263 15.21 -4.54 -22.93
C TYR A 263 14.61 -3.32 -23.65
N TYR A 264 14.79 -3.22 -24.97
CA TYR A 264 14.23 -2.12 -25.77
C TYR A 264 12.69 -2.03 -25.69
N ILE A 265 12.00 -3.17 -25.61
CA ILE A 265 10.54 -3.22 -25.47
C ILE A 265 10.14 -2.71 -24.08
N TRP A 266 10.87 -3.13 -23.05
CA TRP A 266 10.65 -2.68 -21.67
C TRP A 266 10.94 -1.19 -21.50
N GLU A 267 12.02 -0.71 -22.09
CA GLU A 267 12.37 0.71 -22.11
C GLU A 267 11.29 1.54 -22.79
N LYS A 268 10.84 1.15 -23.99
CA LYS A 268 9.69 1.80 -24.63
C LYS A 268 8.42 1.79 -23.79
N ARG A 269 8.17 0.72 -23.03
CA ARG A 269 6.99 0.56 -22.17
C ARG A 269 6.98 1.53 -20.99
N TYR A 270 8.15 1.87 -20.44
CA TYR A 270 8.26 2.67 -19.22
C TYR A 270 8.87 4.07 -19.43
N GLU A 271 9.42 4.38 -20.60
CA GLU A 271 9.83 5.73 -21.00
C GLU A 271 8.73 6.51 -21.73
N ASN A 272 7.92 5.84 -22.55
CA ASN A 272 6.74 6.45 -23.11
C ASN A 272 5.61 6.30 -22.10
N ASN A 273 5.20 7.40 -21.46
CA ASN A 273 4.01 7.45 -20.60
C ASN A 273 2.68 7.07 -21.32
N TYR A 274 2.77 6.53 -22.54
CA TYR A 274 1.69 5.91 -23.30
C TYR A 274 2.31 4.97 -24.36
N VAL A 275 2.09 3.66 -24.24
CA VAL A 275 2.22 2.73 -25.38
C VAL A 275 0.83 2.58 -25.98
N PRO A 276 0.59 2.99 -27.24
CA PRO A 276 -0.66 2.72 -27.93
C PRO A 276 -0.95 1.21 -27.85
N PHE A 277 -2.18 0.87 -27.49
CA PHE A 277 -2.60 -0.51 -27.23
C PHE A 277 -2.26 -1.45 -28.40
N GLU A 278 -2.23 -0.93 -29.62
CA GLU A 278 -1.89 -1.67 -30.84
C GLU A 278 -0.42 -2.13 -30.92
N LYS A 279 0.46 -1.60 -30.07
CA LYS A 279 1.91 -1.88 -30.08
C LYS A 279 2.39 -2.70 -28.88
N MET A 280 1.48 -3.14 -28.00
CA MET A 280 1.83 -4.02 -26.88
C MET A 280 1.89 -5.48 -27.30
N THR A 281 3.05 -6.12 -27.15
CA THR A 281 3.13 -7.59 -27.03
C THR A 281 2.95 -7.94 -25.55
N VAL A 282 1.83 -8.60 -25.22
CA VAL A 282 1.43 -8.91 -23.84
C VAL A 282 1.90 -10.30 -23.44
N TYR A 283 2.75 -10.39 -22.42
CA TYR A 283 3.13 -11.67 -21.80
C TYR A 283 2.14 -12.03 -20.69
N THR A 284 1.52 -13.20 -20.82
CA THR A 284 0.62 -13.77 -19.83
C THR A 284 1.40 -14.36 -18.66
N VAL A 285 1.27 -13.76 -17.48
CA VAL A 285 1.42 -14.53 -16.23
C VAL A 285 0.00 -14.89 -15.77
N LYS A 286 -0.24 -16.18 -15.51
CA LYS A 286 -1.52 -16.72 -15.06
C LYS A 286 -2.08 -15.84 -13.93
N ASN A 287 -3.33 -15.39 -14.09
CA ASN A 287 -4.17 -14.68 -13.12
C ASN A 287 -4.22 -13.14 -13.24
N GLY A 288 -4.49 -12.62 -14.45
CA GLY A 288 -4.77 -11.20 -14.68
C GLY A 288 -6.11 -10.97 -15.41
N PRO A 289 -7.20 -10.57 -14.72
CA PRO A 289 -8.51 -10.25 -15.35
C PRO A 289 -8.47 -9.18 -16.45
N ILE A 290 -7.35 -8.46 -16.59
CA ILE A 290 -7.07 -7.50 -17.67
C ILE A 290 -7.06 -8.20 -19.05
N VAL A 291 -6.62 -9.45 -19.15
CA VAL A 291 -6.59 -10.22 -20.42
C VAL A 291 -7.99 -10.44 -21.00
N SER A 292 -8.99 -10.69 -20.14
CA SER A 292 -10.38 -10.90 -20.57
C SER A 292 -11.00 -9.60 -21.10
N LEU A 293 -10.68 -8.47 -20.46
CA LEU A 293 -11.19 -7.16 -20.87
C LEU A 293 -10.55 -6.70 -22.18
N CYS A 294 -9.25 -6.87 -22.33
CA CYS A 294 -8.49 -6.55 -23.53
C CYS A 294 -8.98 -7.34 -24.75
N LYS A 295 -9.20 -8.66 -24.58
CA LYS A 295 -9.71 -9.54 -25.64
C LYS A 295 -11.17 -9.21 -26.00
N LYS A 296 -12.00 -8.83 -25.02
CA LYS A 296 -13.37 -8.34 -25.27
C LYS A 296 -13.38 -7.02 -26.06
N ILE A 297 -12.48 -6.08 -25.73
CA ILE A 297 -12.34 -4.81 -26.44
C ILE A 297 -11.86 -5.03 -27.88
N GLU A 298 -10.86 -5.88 -28.11
CA GLU A 298 -10.42 -6.25 -29.46
C GLU A 298 -11.54 -6.89 -30.29
N MET A 299 -12.31 -7.81 -29.71
CA MET A 299 -13.43 -8.44 -30.42
C MET A 299 -14.53 -7.42 -30.76
N LEU A 300 -14.82 -6.47 -29.86
CA LEU A 300 -15.76 -5.38 -30.11
C LEU A 300 -15.27 -4.46 -31.23
N LEU A 301 -14.01 -4.04 -31.19
CA LEU A 301 -13.41 -3.18 -32.22
C LEU A 301 -13.36 -3.88 -33.60
N LYS A 302 -13.09 -5.19 -33.66
CA LYS A 302 -13.15 -5.96 -34.91
C LYS A 302 -14.58 -6.06 -35.45
N LYS A 303 -15.59 -6.23 -34.59
CA LYS A 303 -17.01 -6.21 -35.02
C LYS A 303 -17.45 -4.83 -35.53
N LEU A 304 -16.91 -3.75 -34.97
CA LEU A 304 -17.22 -2.39 -35.40
C LEU A 304 -16.51 -1.98 -36.70
N LYS A 305 -15.33 -2.54 -36.98
CA LYS A 305 -14.60 -2.34 -38.25
C LYS A 305 -15.09 -3.22 -39.41
N GLY A 306 -15.91 -4.22 -39.12
CA GLY A 306 -16.51 -5.13 -40.10
C GLY A 306 -17.97 -4.80 -40.44
N LYS A 307 -18.41 -3.57 -40.18
CA LYS A 307 -19.69 -3.01 -40.63
C LYS A 307 -19.44 -1.76 -41.45
#